data_AF-A0A661T5B8-F1
#
_entry.id   AF-A0A661T5B8-F1
#
_cell.length_a   1.000
_cell.length_b   1.000
_cell.length_c   1.000
_cell.angle_alpha   90.00
_cell.angle_beta   90.00
_cell.angle_gamma   90.00
#
_symmetry.space_group_name_H-M   'P 1'
#
loop_
_entity.id
_entity.type
_entity.pdbx_description
1 polymer ?
#
loop_
_entity_poly.entity_id
_entity_poly.type
_entity_poly.pdbx_seq_one_letter_code
_entity_poly.pdbx_strand_id
1 'polypeptide(L)'
;MRTVEIIWEGPNAYDTVIKHYDRDDDQRCDFGVYQIYGPHDLYANKKRPEVNNILLYIGMTVSGSKFSGRIATHGFCHGPEFEIYLGRIVGAPYDNDDHEWEAAVKDAEKLLINRYAPPYNGMNTGDLRKDQLNFPELVLVNKGKKMDIDEKIFSKDVVYEID
;
A
#
# COMPACT_ATOMS: atom_id res chain seq x y z
N MET A 1 -6.01 10.77 18.36
CA MET A 1 -6.42 9.75 17.37
C MET A 1 -6.81 10.37 16.02
N ARG A 2 -5.96 10.19 15.01
CA ARG A 2 -6.16 10.60 13.60
C ARG A 2 -6.77 9.42 12.82
N THR A 3 -7.61 9.72 11.82
CA THR A 3 -8.15 8.72 10.89
C THR A 3 -7.64 9.04 9.49
N VAL A 4 -7.12 8.05 8.79
CA VAL A 4 -6.70 8.13 7.39
C VAL A 4 -7.50 7.10 6.61
N GLU A 5 -8.26 7.55 5.62
CA GLU A 5 -9.01 6.64 4.76
C GLU A 5 -8.24 6.38 3.47
N ILE A 6 -8.19 5.12 3.04
CA ILE A 6 -7.56 4.70 1.78
C ILE A 6 -8.63 4.08 0.89
N ILE A 7 -8.80 4.63 -0.32
CA ILE A 7 -9.69 4.07 -1.34
C ILE A 7 -8.86 3.22 -2.30
N TRP A 8 -9.12 1.92 -2.28
CA TRP A 8 -8.44 0.94 -3.13
C TRP A 8 -9.19 0.67 -4.43
N GLU A 9 -8.45 0.62 -5.54
CA GLU A 9 -8.91 0.19 -6.87
C GLU A 9 -8.07 -0.99 -7.38
N GLY A 10 -8.62 -1.77 -8.31
CA GLY A 10 -7.96 -2.94 -8.90
C GLY A 10 -8.90 -4.13 -9.16
N PRO A 11 -8.39 -5.35 -9.30
CA PRO A 11 -7.01 -5.63 -9.69
C PRO A 11 -6.71 -4.96 -11.04
N ASN A 12 -5.51 -4.40 -11.17
CA ASN A 12 -4.96 -3.94 -12.44
C ASN A 12 -3.83 -4.88 -12.86
N ALA A 13 -3.74 -5.17 -14.16
CA ALA A 13 -2.54 -5.79 -14.73
C ALA A 13 -1.43 -4.75 -14.89
N TYR A 14 -0.17 -5.20 -14.91
CA TYR A 14 1.01 -4.33 -15.09
C TYR A 14 0.84 -3.32 -16.22
N ASP A 15 0.50 -3.78 -17.43
CA ASP A 15 0.32 -2.92 -18.60
C ASP A 15 -0.75 -1.84 -18.40
N THR A 16 -1.80 -2.15 -17.63
CA THR A 16 -2.84 -1.18 -17.30
C THR A 16 -2.27 -0.10 -16.39
N VAL A 17 -1.49 -0.49 -15.39
CA VAL A 17 -0.84 0.46 -14.47
C VAL A 17 0.10 1.40 -15.22
N ILE A 18 0.98 0.86 -16.06
CA ILE A 18 1.97 1.64 -16.81
C ILE A 18 1.30 2.64 -17.77
N LYS A 19 0.25 2.22 -18.48
CA LYS A 19 -0.41 3.06 -19.48
C LYS A 19 -1.35 4.10 -18.88
N HIS A 20 -1.96 3.80 -17.74
CA HIS A 20 -3.11 4.55 -17.26
C HIS A 20 -2.96 5.17 -15.89
N TYR A 21 -1.82 5.04 -15.19
CA TYR A 21 -1.65 5.59 -13.84
C TYR A 21 -0.38 6.45 -13.69
N ASP A 22 -0.23 7.41 -14.60
CA ASP A 22 0.89 8.37 -14.67
C ASP A 22 0.45 9.85 -14.56
N ARG A 23 -0.78 10.10 -14.09
CA ARG A 23 -1.34 11.45 -13.99
C ARG A 23 -1.07 12.08 -12.63
N ASP A 24 -0.82 13.37 -12.70
CA ASP A 24 -0.66 14.26 -11.57
C ASP A 24 -1.34 15.58 -11.93
N ASP A 25 -2.67 15.57 -11.87
CA ASP A 25 -3.51 16.71 -12.23
C ASP A 25 -4.72 16.84 -11.28
N ASP A 26 -5.46 17.94 -11.40
CA ASP A 26 -6.63 18.25 -10.56
C ASP A 26 -7.72 17.17 -10.58
N GLN A 27 -7.74 16.30 -11.59
CA GLN A 27 -8.75 15.25 -11.74
C GLN A 27 -8.29 13.93 -11.14
N ARG A 28 -6.99 13.63 -11.23
CA ARG A 28 -6.43 12.39 -10.72
C ARG A 28 -4.95 12.54 -10.36
N CYS A 29 -4.68 12.24 -9.10
CA CYS A 29 -3.34 12.11 -8.55
C CYS A 29 -3.00 10.62 -8.41
N ASP A 30 -2.04 10.12 -9.21
CA ASP A 30 -1.62 8.71 -9.22
C ASP A 30 -0.47 8.44 -8.23
N PHE A 31 -0.72 8.78 -6.96
CA PHE A 31 0.19 8.56 -5.83
C PHE A 31 -0.57 7.98 -4.63
N GLY A 32 0.15 7.50 -3.62
CA GLY A 32 -0.42 6.85 -2.44
C GLY A 32 0.28 5.53 -2.12
N VAL A 33 -0.49 4.49 -1.82
CA VAL A 33 0.00 3.15 -1.51
C VAL A 33 -0.43 2.15 -2.57
N TYR A 34 0.27 1.03 -2.71
CA TYR A 34 -0.12 -0.04 -3.63
C TYR A 34 0.19 -1.41 -3.02
N GLN A 35 -0.58 -2.41 -3.47
CA GLN A 35 -0.41 -3.81 -3.13
C GLN A 35 -0.13 -4.60 -4.42
N ILE A 36 0.76 -5.58 -4.35
CA ILE A 36 1.04 -6.50 -5.45
C ILE A 36 0.78 -7.92 -4.94
N TYR A 37 -0.13 -8.60 -5.63
CA TYR A 37 -0.45 -9.99 -5.41
C TYR A 37 0.06 -10.84 -6.57
N GLY A 38 0.43 -12.09 -6.30
CA GLY A 38 0.88 -13.03 -7.31
C GLY A 38 1.20 -14.39 -6.72
N PRO A 39 1.67 -15.34 -7.55
CA PRO A 39 2.07 -16.65 -7.08
C PRO A 39 3.34 -16.56 -6.22
N HIS A 40 3.48 -17.48 -5.27
CA HIS A 40 4.70 -17.65 -4.50
C HIS A 40 4.90 -19.12 -4.13
N ASP A 41 5.99 -19.73 -4.59
CA ASP A 41 6.21 -21.18 -4.47
C ASP A 41 6.13 -21.69 -3.03
N LEU A 42 6.77 -20.99 -2.08
CA LEU A 42 6.75 -21.37 -0.66
C LEU A 42 5.37 -21.25 0.01
N TYR A 43 4.47 -20.43 -0.56
CA TYR A 43 3.14 -20.17 -0.03
C TYR A 43 2.05 -20.72 -0.95
N ALA A 44 2.41 -21.59 -1.89
CA ALA A 44 1.48 -22.27 -2.78
C ALA A 44 0.46 -23.14 -2.01
N ASN A 45 0.68 -23.39 -0.72
CA ASN A 45 -0.26 -24.06 0.20
C ASN A 45 -1.17 -23.08 0.97
N LYS A 46 -0.82 -21.79 1.08
CA LYS A 46 -1.66 -20.73 1.67
C LYS A 46 -2.62 -20.17 0.64
N LYS A 47 -3.25 -21.08 -0.13
CA LYS A 47 -4.17 -20.73 -1.20
C LYS A 47 -5.36 -19.98 -0.62
N ARG A 48 -5.73 -18.86 -1.23
CA ARG A 48 -7.07 -18.30 -1.01
C ARG A 48 -8.07 -19.35 -1.51
N PRO A 49 -9.29 -19.44 -0.94
CA PRO A 49 -10.27 -20.45 -1.35
C PRO A 49 -10.54 -20.47 -2.86
N GLU A 50 -10.30 -19.36 -3.57
CA GLU A 50 -10.60 -19.20 -5.00
C GLU A 50 -9.49 -18.56 -5.85
N VAL A 51 -8.32 -18.21 -5.30
CA VAL A 51 -7.21 -17.57 -6.05
C VAL A 51 -5.84 -18.04 -5.54
N ASN A 52 -4.94 -18.41 -6.44
CA ASN A 52 -3.57 -18.86 -6.11
C ASN A 52 -2.61 -17.71 -5.74
N ASN A 53 -3.09 -16.47 -5.74
CA ASN A 53 -2.29 -15.29 -5.49
C ASN A 53 -2.29 -14.92 -4.00
N ILE A 54 -1.12 -14.60 -3.47
CA ILE A 54 -0.94 -14.08 -2.11
C ILE A 54 -0.42 -12.64 -2.18
N LEU A 55 -0.56 -11.88 -1.08
CA LEU A 55 0.04 -10.56 -0.97
C LEU A 55 1.57 -10.71 -0.95
N LEU A 56 2.24 -10.21 -1.98
CA LEU A 56 3.70 -10.29 -2.13
C LEU A 56 4.40 -9.05 -1.63
N TYR A 57 3.83 -7.89 -1.92
CA TYR A 57 4.46 -6.60 -1.67
C TYR A 57 3.43 -5.51 -1.38
N ILE A 58 3.77 -4.63 -0.45
CA ILE A 58 3.14 -3.33 -0.25
C ILE A 58 4.20 -2.27 -0.46
N GLY A 59 3.86 -1.21 -1.18
CA GLY A 59 4.74 -0.04 -1.25
C GLY A 59 3.96 1.25 -1.35
N MET A 60 4.71 2.34 -1.41
CA MET A 60 4.16 3.67 -1.62
C MET A 60 4.80 4.43 -2.78
N THR A 61 4.11 5.48 -3.16
CA THR A 61 4.56 6.55 -4.04
C THR A 61 4.10 7.87 -3.42
N VAL A 62 5.05 8.78 -3.27
CA VAL A 62 4.82 10.20 -2.98
C VAL A 62 5.59 11.01 -4.02
N SER A 63 5.35 12.32 -4.08
CA SER A 63 6.07 13.36 -4.84
C SER A 63 7.28 12.87 -5.66
N GLY A 64 7.17 12.94 -6.99
CA GLY A 64 8.29 12.67 -7.93
C GLY A 64 8.26 11.31 -8.64
N SER A 65 7.43 10.34 -8.25
CA SER A 65 7.24 9.11 -9.03
C SER A 65 5.84 8.55 -8.83
N LYS A 66 4.99 8.58 -9.86
CA LYS A 66 3.59 8.07 -9.83
C LYS A 66 3.56 6.55 -9.70
N PHE A 67 2.36 5.98 -9.53
CA PHE A 67 2.14 4.53 -9.53
C PHE A 67 2.80 3.85 -10.74
N SER A 68 2.58 4.36 -11.96
CA SER A 68 3.21 3.85 -13.19
C SER A 68 4.74 3.73 -13.04
N GLY A 69 5.40 4.82 -12.65
CA GLY A 69 6.85 4.90 -12.52
C GLY A 69 7.37 3.96 -11.44
N ARG A 70 6.73 3.92 -10.28
CA ARG A 70 7.16 3.04 -9.18
C ARG A 70 6.94 1.57 -9.52
N ILE A 71 5.79 1.22 -10.09
CA ILE A 71 5.49 -0.16 -10.51
C ILE A 71 6.43 -0.62 -11.62
N ALA A 72 6.81 0.24 -12.56
CA ALA A 72 7.78 -0.09 -13.61
C ALA A 72 9.15 -0.53 -13.07
N THR A 73 9.53 -0.10 -11.87
CA THR A 73 10.81 -0.48 -11.25
C THR A 73 10.81 -1.88 -10.62
N HIS A 74 9.63 -2.49 -10.42
CA HIS A 74 9.51 -3.82 -9.80
C HIS A 74 9.67 -4.93 -10.84
N GLY A 75 10.87 -5.53 -10.93
CA GLY A 75 11.18 -6.55 -11.94
C GLY A 75 10.45 -7.90 -11.82
N PHE A 76 9.53 -8.08 -10.87
CA PHE A 76 8.84 -9.35 -10.64
C PHE A 76 7.36 -9.36 -11.05
N CYS A 77 6.71 -8.20 -11.24
CA CYS A 77 5.25 -8.11 -11.33
C CYS A 77 4.70 -7.91 -12.76
N HIS A 78 5.48 -8.26 -13.78
CA HIS A 78 5.14 -7.95 -15.18
C HIS A 78 4.23 -9.00 -15.84
N GLY A 79 4.08 -10.18 -15.23
CA GLY A 79 3.28 -11.27 -15.75
C GLY A 79 1.76 -11.06 -15.57
N PRO A 80 0.92 -11.71 -16.40
CA PRO A 80 -0.54 -11.61 -16.29
C PRO A 80 -1.13 -12.23 -15.01
N GLU A 81 -0.36 -13.07 -14.31
CA GLU A 81 -0.73 -13.69 -13.04
C GLU A 81 -0.69 -12.71 -11.85
N PHE A 82 -0.05 -11.55 -12.01
CA PHE A 82 0.05 -10.55 -10.95
C PHE A 82 -1.14 -9.60 -10.96
N GLU A 83 -1.58 -9.24 -9.75
CA GLU A 83 -2.67 -8.30 -9.53
C GLU A 83 -2.16 -7.11 -8.74
N ILE A 84 -2.38 -5.90 -9.26
CA ILE A 84 -1.93 -4.66 -8.63
C ILE A 84 -3.14 -3.86 -8.16
N TYR A 85 -3.15 -3.51 -6.88
CA TYR A 85 -4.17 -2.66 -6.27
C TYR A 85 -3.56 -1.33 -5.89
N LEU A 86 -4.22 -0.23 -6.25
CA LEU A 86 -3.74 1.13 -6.02
C LEU A 86 -4.65 1.80 -5.00
N GLY A 87 -4.06 2.39 -3.97
CA GLY A 87 -4.74 2.97 -2.82
C GLY A 87 -4.43 4.46 -2.71
N ARG A 88 -5.48 5.30 -2.77
CA ARG A 88 -5.35 6.75 -2.59
C ARG A 88 -5.90 7.18 -1.23
N ILE A 89 -5.17 8.06 -0.56
CA ILE A 89 -5.62 8.64 0.71
C ILE A 89 -6.70 9.70 0.43
N VAL A 90 -7.82 9.62 1.15
CA VAL A 90 -8.89 10.63 1.14
C VAL A 90 -8.51 11.78 2.06
N GLY A 91 -8.71 13.02 1.62
CA GLY A 91 -8.45 14.20 2.44
C GLY A 91 -8.37 15.46 1.58
N ALA A 92 -7.73 16.51 2.14
CA ALA A 92 -7.33 17.67 1.35
C ALA A 92 -6.63 17.20 0.05
N PRO A 93 -6.86 17.90 -1.07
CA PRO A 93 -6.27 17.50 -2.35
C PRO A 93 -4.78 17.28 -2.15
N TYR A 94 -4.24 16.26 -2.84
CA TYR A 94 -2.80 16.18 -3.07
C TYR A 94 -2.33 17.57 -3.49
N ASP A 95 -1.68 18.25 -2.56
CA ASP A 95 -0.95 19.47 -2.85
C ASP A 95 0.51 19.04 -2.81
N ASN A 96 1.27 19.41 -3.84
CA ASN A 96 2.67 19.00 -4.01
C ASN A 96 3.59 19.44 -2.85
N ASP A 97 3.04 20.14 -1.86
CA ASP A 97 3.70 20.67 -0.65
C ASP A 97 3.00 20.24 0.66
N ASP A 98 2.00 19.34 0.61
CA ASP A 98 1.32 18.86 1.82
C ASP A 98 2.15 17.75 2.51
N HIS A 99 3.06 18.19 3.38
CA HIS A 99 3.83 17.32 4.27
C HIS A 99 2.96 16.38 5.12
N GLU A 100 1.72 16.77 5.47
CA GLU A 100 0.83 15.89 6.23
C GLU A 100 0.28 14.76 5.38
N TRP A 101 -0.08 15.03 4.12
CA TRP A 101 -0.53 13.99 3.20
C TRP A 101 0.58 12.96 2.96
N GLU A 102 1.80 13.41 2.68
CA GLU A 102 2.94 12.52 2.54
C GLU A 102 3.22 11.71 3.81
N ALA A 103 3.14 12.36 4.98
CA ALA A 103 3.28 11.69 6.27
C ALA A 103 2.22 10.61 6.45
N ALA A 104 0.98 10.86 6.02
CA ALA A 104 -0.11 9.89 6.08
C ALA A 104 0.14 8.69 5.14
N VAL A 105 0.66 8.92 3.93
CA VAL A 105 1.05 7.84 3.00
C VAL A 105 2.19 7.00 3.60
N LYS A 106 3.22 7.64 4.14
CA LYS A 106 4.37 6.98 4.76
C LYS A 106 3.96 6.14 5.97
N ASP A 107 3.10 6.67 6.83
CA ASP A 107 2.59 5.95 7.99
C ASP A 107 1.65 4.80 7.58
N ALA A 108 0.82 5.01 6.55
CA ALA A 108 -0.02 3.96 6.00
C ALA A 108 0.80 2.78 5.48
N GLU A 109 1.84 3.03 4.67
CA GLU A 109 2.74 2.00 4.16
C GLU A 109 3.37 1.20 5.32
N LYS A 110 3.96 1.88 6.30
CA LYS A 110 4.61 1.24 7.46
C LYS A 110 3.66 0.34 8.23
N LEU A 111 2.45 0.83 8.52
CA LEU A 111 1.44 0.06 9.25
C LEU A 111 0.97 -1.16 8.45
N LEU A 112 0.73 -1.01 7.14
CA LEU A 112 0.31 -2.12 6.28
C LEU A 112 1.43 -3.17 6.18
N ILE A 113 2.69 -2.76 5.95
CA ILE A 113 3.83 -3.68 5.88
C ILE A 113 3.99 -4.44 7.21
N ASN A 114 3.92 -3.76 8.35
CA ASN A 114 4.12 -4.42 9.65
C ASN A 114 2.94 -5.32 10.04
N ARG A 115 1.71 -4.95 9.64
CA ARG A 115 0.51 -5.76 9.91
C ARG A 115 0.50 -7.06 9.10
N TYR A 116 0.88 -7.01 7.82
CA TYR A 116 0.73 -8.15 6.91
C TYR A 116 2.03 -8.89 6.59
N ALA A 117 3.19 -8.29 6.89
CA ALA A 117 4.52 -8.83 6.63
C ALA A 117 4.66 -9.52 5.25
N PRO A 118 4.42 -8.81 4.12
CA PRO A 118 4.51 -9.44 2.82
C PRO A 118 5.94 -9.94 2.54
N PRO A 119 6.10 -11.10 1.87
CA PRO A 119 7.39 -11.75 1.72
C PRO A 119 8.43 -10.91 1.00
N TYR A 120 8.03 -10.05 0.05
CA TYR A 120 8.97 -9.21 -0.71
C TYR A 120 9.24 -7.85 -0.06
N ASN A 121 8.61 -7.55 1.08
CA ASN A 121 8.98 -6.39 1.90
C ASN A 121 10.18 -6.66 2.81
N GLY A 122 10.53 -7.94 3.05
CA GLY A 122 11.80 -8.51 3.54
C GLY A 122 12.54 -7.83 4.70
N MET A 123 12.99 -6.58 4.51
CA MET A 123 13.78 -5.79 5.48
C MET A 123 12.94 -4.76 6.25
N ASN A 124 11.70 -4.50 5.85
CA ASN A 124 10.86 -3.43 6.42
C ASN A 124 9.80 -3.94 7.42
N THR A 125 9.92 -5.17 7.91
CA THR A 125 8.92 -5.83 8.77
C THR A 125 9.48 -6.09 10.16
N GLY A 126 8.68 -5.87 11.21
CA GLY A 126 8.84 -6.55 12.50
C GLY A 126 9.15 -5.68 13.71
N ASP A 127 9.57 -4.42 13.54
CA ASP A 127 10.03 -3.56 14.66
C ASP A 127 9.52 -2.11 14.55
N LEU A 128 8.28 -1.92 14.08
CA LEU A 128 7.71 -0.57 13.99
C LEU A 128 7.39 -0.02 15.38
N ARG A 129 8.05 1.05 15.78
CA ARG A 129 7.79 1.77 17.03
C ARG A 129 6.95 3.02 16.82
N LYS A 130 6.31 3.50 17.89
CA LYS A 130 5.50 4.73 17.87
C LYS A 130 6.28 5.97 17.39
N ASP A 131 7.55 6.12 17.79
CA ASP A 131 8.42 7.25 17.41
C ASP A 131 8.78 7.27 15.92
N GLN A 132 8.55 6.16 15.20
CA GLN A 132 8.77 6.06 13.76
C GLN A 132 7.54 6.45 12.93
N LEU A 133 6.40 6.75 13.58
CA LEU A 133 5.19 7.27 12.93
C LEU A 133 5.11 8.78 13.10
N ASN A 134 4.65 9.46 12.05
CA ASN A 134 4.31 10.88 12.13
C ASN A 134 3.03 11.09 12.95
N PHE A 135 2.11 10.12 12.89
CA PHE A 135 0.87 10.06 13.64
C PHE A 135 0.84 8.78 14.51
N PRO A 136 1.38 8.82 15.75
CA PRO A 136 1.47 7.65 16.61
C PRO A 136 0.11 7.03 16.98
N GLU A 137 -0.94 7.86 17.04
CA GLU A 137 -2.33 7.44 17.23
C GLU A 137 -3.12 7.54 15.93
N LEU A 138 -2.96 6.54 15.06
CA LEU A 138 -3.55 6.51 13.73
C LEU A 138 -4.50 5.31 13.57
N VAL A 139 -5.62 5.54 12.88
CA VAL A 139 -6.49 4.48 12.37
C VAL A 139 -6.51 4.56 10.86
N LEU A 140 -6.08 3.49 10.19
CA LEU A 140 -6.28 3.33 8.77
C LEU A 140 -7.66 2.73 8.52
N VAL A 141 -8.42 3.33 7.60
CA VAL A 141 -9.71 2.84 7.15
C VAL A 141 -9.61 2.50 5.68
N ASN A 142 -9.50 1.21 5.37
CA ASN A 142 -9.40 0.69 4.01
C ASN A 142 -10.81 0.49 3.42
N LYS A 143 -11.10 1.17 2.31
CA LYS A 143 -12.36 1.08 1.57
C LYS A 143 -12.12 0.66 0.12
N GLY A 144 -13.19 0.31 -0.58
CA GLY A 144 -13.09 -0.14 -1.97
C GLY A 144 -12.49 -1.54 -2.10
N LYS A 145 -11.72 -1.76 -3.16
CA LYS A 145 -11.15 -3.07 -3.52
C LYS A 145 -9.86 -3.37 -2.74
N LYS A 146 -9.97 -3.43 -1.41
CA LYS A 146 -8.86 -3.60 -0.47
C LYS A 146 -8.32 -5.05 -0.35
N MET A 147 -8.97 -6.00 -1.01
CA MET A 147 -8.65 -7.43 -0.96
C MET A 147 -8.55 -7.98 0.47
N ASP A 148 -7.42 -8.61 0.80
CA ASP A 148 -7.21 -9.33 2.06
C ASP A 148 -6.85 -8.39 3.23
N ILE A 149 -6.72 -7.09 2.97
CA ILE A 149 -6.43 -6.11 4.01
C ILE A 149 -7.69 -5.83 4.86
N ASP A 150 -7.51 -5.74 6.17
CA ASP A 150 -8.55 -5.45 7.16
C ASP A 150 -9.19 -4.08 6.88
N GLU A 151 -10.49 -3.95 7.12
CA GLU A 151 -11.19 -2.66 6.95
C GLU A 151 -10.60 -1.58 7.84
N LYS A 152 -10.21 -1.94 9.07
CA LYS A 152 -9.63 -1.01 10.04
C LYS A 152 -8.35 -1.59 10.62
N ILE A 153 -7.31 -0.76 10.67
CA ILE A 153 -6.03 -1.08 11.29
C ILE A 153 -5.70 0.06 12.26
N PHE A 154 -5.55 -0.26 13.53
CA PHE A 154 -5.15 0.70 14.54
C PHE A 154 -3.64 0.64 14.73
N SER A 155 -2.96 1.77 14.79
CA SER A 155 -1.51 1.82 14.99
C SER A 155 -1.06 1.05 16.22
N LYS A 156 -1.81 1.16 17.32
CA LYS A 156 -1.58 0.43 18.59
C LYS A 156 -1.56 -1.10 18.45
N ASP A 157 -2.18 -1.67 17.41
CA ASP A 157 -2.23 -3.12 17.18
C ASP A 157 -1.05 -3.62 16.34
N VAL A 158 -0.22 -2.68 15.85
CA VAL A 158 0.88 -2.92 14.90
C VAL A 158 2.22 -2.44 15.47
N VAL A 159 2.22 -1.37 16.25
CA VAL A 159 3.44 -0.81 16.84
C VAL A 159 3.88 -1.57 18.09
N TYR A 160 5.19 -1.73 18.25
CA TYR A 160 5.81 -2.24 19.46
C TYR A 160 6.01 -1.11 20.48
N GLU A 161 5.71 -1.38 21.75
CA GLU A 161 6.05 -0.51 22.88
C GLU A 161 7.30 -1.08 23.56
N ILE A 162 8.34 -0.25 23.73
CA ILE A 162 9.49 -0.59 24.57
C ILE A 162 9.24 0.09 25.91
N ASP A 163 9.07 -0.71 26.95
CA ASP A 163 8.99 -0.27 28.35
C ASP A 163 10.31 0.33 28.85
#